data_AF-A0A5A7WLP3-F1
#
_entry.id   AF-A0A5A7WLP3-F1
#
_cell.length_a   1.000
_cell.length_b   1.000
_cell.length_c   1.000
_cell.angle_alpha   90.00
_cell.angle_beta   90.00
_cell.angle_gamma   90.00
#
_symmetry.space_group_name_H-M   'P 1'
#
loop_
_entity.id
_entity.type
_entity.pdbx_description
1 polymer ?
#
loop_
_entity_poly.entity_id
_entity_poly.type
_entity_poly.pdbx_seq_one_letter_code
_entity_poly.pdbx_strand_id
1 'polypeptide(L)'
;MPHDLDVPQLDSHDLDPLILDLLEWIAREPRSHADVLDAWRTSCPRLTVWEDCIDRGFATRMHITGHGSIVQVTAAGLSFLQRHGRVMPKAPALTTATSPAAS
;
A
#
# COMPACT_ATOMS: atom_id res chain seq x y z
N MET A 1 10.75 1.55 -39.50
CA MET A 1 10.29 0.88 -38.26
C MET A 1 9.88 1.94 -37.26
N PRO A 2 8.57 2.17 -37.10
CA PRO A 2 8.04 2.60 -35.81
C PRO A 2 6.80 1.75 -35.48
N HIS A 3 7.00 0.72 -34.67
CA HIS A 3 5.95 0.35 -33.72
C HIS A 3 6.47 0.85 -32.39
N ASP A 4 6.16 2.12 -32.12
CA ASP A 4 6.23 2.68 -30.78
C ASP A 4 5.57 1.68 -29.83
N LEU A 5 6.27 1.41 -28.73
CA LEU A 5 5.82 0.45 -27.74
C LEU A 5 4.62 1.08 -27.03
N ASP A 6 3.43 0.74 -27.51
CA ASP A 6 2.17 0.85 -26.77
C ASP A 6 2.25 -0.15 -25.60
N VAL A 7 3.10 0.19 -24.64
CA VAL A 7 2.98 -0.32 -23.28
C VAL A 7 1.61 0.18 -22.84
N PRO A 8 0.66 -0.70 -22.48
CA PRO A 8 -0.58 -0.23 -21.89
C PRO A 8 -0.19 0.50 -20.61
N GLN A 9 -0.18 1.84 -20.69
CA GLN A 9 -0.17 2.74 -19.56
C GLN A 9 -1.52 2.53 -18.88
N LEU A 10 -1.57 1.46 -18.08
CA LEU A 10 -2.67 1.09 -17.24
C LEU A 10 -3.14 2.34 -16.53
N ASP A 11 -4.32 2.81 -16.90
CA ASP A 11 -4.79 4.12 -16.52
C ASP A 11 -4.77 4.19 -14.99
N SER A 12 -4.24 5.26 -14.40
CA SER A 12 -4.12 5.36 -12.93
C SER A 12 -5.50 5.22 -12.23
N HIS A 13 -6.61 5.36 -12.95
CA HIS A 13 -7.96 5.01 -12.50
C HIS A 13 -8.22 3.48 -12.35
N ASP A 14 -7.70 2.62 -13.22
CA ASP A 14 -7.81 1.15 -13.12
C ASP A 14 -7.04 0.60 -11.91
N LEU A 15 -6.11 1.39 -11.36
CA LEU A 15 -5.40 1.07 -10.13
C LEU A 15 -6.20 1.38 -8.86
N ASP A 16 -7.28 2.14 -8.90
CA ASP A 16 -8.06 2.51 -7.71
C ASP A 16 -8.50 1.29 -6.86
N PRO A 17 -8.98 0.15 -7.42
CA PRO A 17 -9.28 -1.04 -6.63
C PRO A 17 -8.04 -1.63 -5.93
N LEU A 18 -6.88 -1.62 -6.58
CA LEU A 18 -5.62 -2.15 -6.02
C LEU A 18 -5.02 -1.20 -4.98
N ILE A 19 -5.17 0.12 -5.18
CA ILE A 19 -4.84 1.16 -4.20
C ILE A 19 -5.73 0.98 -2.97
N LEU A 20 -7.04 0.78 -3.13
CA LEU A 20 -7.96 0.49 -2.02
C LEU A 20 -7.57 -0.81 -1.29
N ASP A 21 -7.26 -1.90 -2.01
CA ASP A 21 -6.79 -3.15 -1.40
C ASP A 21 -5.48 -2.97 -0.61
N LEU A 22 -4.52 -2.20 -1.14
CA LEU A 22 -3.23 -1.93 -0.51
C LEU A 22 -3.39 -1.06 0.74
N LEU A 23 -4.12 0.05 0.65
CA LEU A 23 -4.43 0.92 1.79
C LEU A 23 -5.25 0.18 2.83
N GLU A 24 -6.18 -0.68 2.42
CA GLU A 24 -6.92 -1.54 3.34
C GLU A 24 -5.96 -2.49 4.07
N TRP A 25 -5.08 -3.18 3.35
CA TRP A 25 -4.13 -4.10 3.97
C TRP A 25 -3.17 -3.40 4.95
N ILE A 26 -2.65 -2.21 4.63
CA ILE A 26 -1.80 -1.40 5.53
C ILE A 26 -2.59 -0.82 6.71
N ALA A 27 -3.85 -0.41 6.53
CA ALA A 27 -4.65 0.18 7.60
C ALA A 27 -5.10 -0.84 8.67
N ARG A 28 -5.06 -2.15 8.38
CA ARG A 28 -5.31 -3.21 9.37
C ARG A 28 -4.19 -3.30 10.41
N GLU A 29 -2.94 -3.13 9.98
CA GLU A 29 -1.76 -3.28 10.83
C GLU A 29 -0.56 -2.53 10.22
N PRO A 30 0.17 -1.69 10.96
CA PRO A 30 1.36 -1.01 10.45
C PRO A 30 2.42 -2.03 10.00
N ARG A 31 2.77 -2.04 8.71
CA ARG A 31 3.75 -2.98 8.13
C ARG A 31 5.06 -2.30 7.78
N SER A 32 6.17 -3.04 7.78
CA SER A 32 7.43 -2.48 7.30
C SER A 32 7.37 -2.27 5.78
N HIS A 33 8.14 -1.32 5.27
CA HIS A 33 8.30 -1.14 3.82
C HIS A 33 8.81 -2.42 3.13
N ALA A 34 9.60 -3.24 3.81
CA ALA A 34 10.06 -4.52 3.27
C ALA A 34 8.90 -5.50 3.09
N ASP A 35 8.01 -5.65 4.10
CA ASP A 35 6.82 -6.51 3.99
C ASP A 35 5.86 -6.03 2.91
N VAL A 36 5.69 -4.71 2.78
CA VAL A 36 4.85 -4.11 1.73
C VAL A 36 5.39 -4.44 0.34
N LEU A 37 6.70 -4.28 0.13
CA LEU A 37 7.31 -4.69 -1.13
C LEU A 37 7.21 -6.20 -1.34
N ASP A 38 7.50 -7.03 -0.35
CA ASP A 38 7.53 -8.49 -0.52
C ASP A 38 6.16 -9.06 -0.88
N ALA A 39 5.11 -8.66 -0.14
CA ALA A 39 3.74 -9.11 -0.37
C ALA A 39 3.13 -8.60 -1.69
N TRP A 40 3.60 -7.47 -2.23
CA TRP A 40 3.05 -6.85 -3.45
C TRP A 40 3.94 -6.96 -4.69
N ARG A 41 5.23 -7.32 -4.56
CA ARG A 41 6.20 -7.44 -5.66
C ARG A 41 5.82 -8.48 -6.73
N THR A 42 5.07 -9.52 -6.37
CA THR A 42 4.83 -10.69 -7.23
C THR A 42 3.67 -10.53 -8.23
N SER A 43 3.08 -9.35 -8.36
CA SER A 43 2.13 -9.08 -9.44
C SER A 43 2.43 -7.73 -10.10
N CYS A 44 2.84 -7.74 -11.37
CA CYS A 44 2.59 -6.56 -12.20
C CYS A 44 1.08 -6.33 -12.22
N PRO A 45 0.58 -5.11 -11.96
CA PRO A 45 1.27 -3.82 -12.00
C PRO A 45 1.35 -3.15 -10.61
N ARG A 46 1.88 -3.84 -9.58
CA ARG A 46 1.82 -3.36 -8.18
C ARG A 46 2.93 -2.37 -7.75
N LEU A 47 3.98 -2.14 -8.55
CA LEU A 47 4.97 -1.09 -8.24
C LEU A 47 4.35 0.30 -8.43
N THR A 48 3.65 0.52 -9.55
CA THR A 48 2.89 1.75 -9.79
C THR A 48 1.80 1.96 -8.75
N VAL A 49 1.09 0.92 -8.30
CA VAL A 49 0.13 1.01 -7.17
C VAL A 49 0.77 1.58 -5.90
N TRP A 50 1.99 1.13 -5.56
CA TRP A 50 2.72 1.66 -4.41
C TRP A 50 3.13 3.14 -4.64
N GLU A 51 3.62 3.46 -5.84
CA GLU A 51 4.06 4.81 -6.21
C GLU A 51 2.88 5.79 -6.23
N ASP A 52 1.75 5.44 -6.87
CA ASP A 52 0.46 6.15 -6.81
C ASP A 52 0.00 6.40 -5.37
N CYS A 53 0.13 5.43 -4.46
CA CYS A 53 -0.21 5.63 -3.05
C CYS A 53 0.65 6.71 -2.35
N ILE A 54 1.90 6.89 -2.77
CA ILE A 54 2.80 7.92 -2.24
C ILE A 54 2.56 9.26 -2.95
N ASP A 55 2.44 9.28 -4.27
CA ASP A 55 2.24 10.49 -5.08
C ASP A 55 0.88 11.14 -4.80
N ARG A 56 -0.17 10.34 -4.56
CA ARG A 56 -1.48 10.82 -4.10
C ARG A 56 -1.52 11.12 -2.59
N GLY A 57 -0.43 10.87 -1.87
CA GLY A 57 -0.30 11.11 -0.44
C GLY A 57 -1.22 10.23 0.44
N PHE A 58 -1.66 9.07 -0.05
CA PHE A 58 -2.53 8.14 0.67
C PHE A 58 -1.77 7.27 1.69
N ALA A 59 -0.50 6.97 1.41
CA ALA A 59 0.41 6.31 2.34
C ALA A 59 1.60 7.21 2.67
N THR A 60 2.28 6.94 3.78
CA THR A 60 3.53 7.60 4.16
C THR A 60 4.51 6.59 4.75
N ARG A 61 5.80 6.89 4.63
CA ARG A 61 6.90 6.11 5.20
C ARG A 61 7.47 6.86 6.39
N MET A 62 7.37 6.28 7.59
CA MET A 62 7.98 6.81 8.80
C MET A 62 9.14 5.92 9.23
N HIS A 63 10.30 6.51 9.49
CA HIS A 63 11.43 5.77 10.04
C HIS A 63 11.34 5.76 11.57
N ILE A 64 11.23 4.57 12.16
CA ILE A 64 11.16 4.38 13.60
C ILE A 64 12.48 3.73 14.06
N THR A 65 13.21 4.44 14.92
CA THR A 65 14.46 3.96 15.52
C THR A 65 14.26 2.58 16.15
N GLY A 66 15.05 1.59 15.72
CA GLY A 66 14.96 0.20 16.20
C GLY A 66 13.96 -0.70 15.44
N HIS A 67 13.04 -0.13 14.65
CA HIS A 67 12.05 -0.88 13.85
C HIS A 67 12.19 -0.66 12.34
N GLY A 68 12.99 0.31 11.90
CA GLY A 68 13.22 0.62 10.49
C GLY A 68 12.10 1.46 9.88
N SER A 69 11.95 1.37 8.56
CA SER A 69 10.95 2.16 7.82
C SER A 69 9.59 1.46 7.81
N ILE A 70 8.66 1.99 8.61
CA ILE A 70 7.27 1.53 8.68
C ILE A 70 6.40 2.35 7.73
N VAL A 71 5.43 1.69 7.11
CA VAL A 71 4.40 2.30 6.26
C VAL A 71 3.11 2.49 7.05
N GLN A 72 2.50 3.67 6.93
CA GLN A 72 1.18 3.95 7.48
C GLN A 72 0.28 4.63 6.44
N VAL A 73 -1.03 4.41 6.55
CA VAL A 73 -2.04 5.13 5.78
C VAL A 73 -2.25 6.52 6.38
N THR A 74 -2.28 7.55 5.53
CA THR A 74 -2.50 8.94 5.93
C THR A 74 -3.98 9.23 6.15
N ALA A 75 -4.30 10.41 6.70
CA ALA A 75 -5.69 10.88 6.74
C ALA A 75 -6.35 10.92 5.35
N ALA A 76 -5.61 11.29 4.29
CA ALA A 76 -6.12 11.31 2.92
C ALA A 76 -6.43 9.90 2.39
N GLY A 77 -5.57 8.91 2.69
CA GLY A 77 -5.82 7.50 2.34
C GLY A 77 -7.02 6.90 3.08
N LEU A 78 -7.19 7.24 4.37
CA LEU A 78 -8.38 6.86 5.15
C LEU A 78 -9.65 7.49 4.59
N SER A 79 -9.62 8.77 4.20
CA SER A 79 -10.74 9.44 3.52
C SER A 79 -11.01 8.90 2.11
N PHE A 80 -10.02 8.34 1.42
CA PHE A 80 -10.22 7.64 0.15
C PHE A 80 -10.95 6.30 0.38
N LEU A 81 -10.47 5.47 1.31
CA LEU A 81 -11.15 4.23 1.73
C LEU A 81 -12.63 4.49 2.12
N GLN A 82 -12.87 5.50 2.95
CA GLN A 82 -14.24 5.89 3.37
C GLN A 82 -15.13 6.31 2.20
N ARG A 83 -14.63 7.11 1.26
CA ARG A 83 -15.41 7.54 0.07
C ARG A 83 -15.80 6.37 -0.82
N HIS A 84 -14.99 5.31 -0.88
CA HIS A 84 -15.27 4.09 -1.64
C HIS A 84 -15.99 3.01 -0.81
N GLY A 85 -16.57 3.37 0.35
CA GLY A 85 -17.36 2.47 1.19
C GLY A 85 -16.53 1.41 1.93
N ARG A 86 -15.20 1.45 1.87
CA ARG A 86 -14.30 0.52 2.55
C ARG A 86 -14.08 0.96 3.99
N VAL A 87 -15.08 0.69 4.83
CA VAL A 87 -15.05 1.06 6.26
C VAL A 87 -14.19 0.06 7.04
N MET A 88 -13.07 0.54 7.59
CA MET A 88 -12.24 -0.26 8.46
C MET A 88 -12.87 -0.54 9.83
N PRO A 89 -12.82 -1.78 10.33
CA PRO A 89 -12.84 -2.01 11.76
C PRO A 89 -11.64 -1.29 12.37
N LYS A 90 -11.89 -0.44 13.38
CA LYS A 90 -10.88 0.31 14.13
C LYS A 90 -9.69 -0.60 14.49
N ALA A 91 -8.49 -0.26 14.01
CA ALA A 91 -7.29 -1.06 14.24
C ALA A 91 -7.04 -1.31 15.74
N PRO A 92 -6.58 -2.52 16.13
CA PRO A 92 -6.12 -2.77 17.48
C PRO A 92 -4.91 -1.88 17.79
N ALA A 93 -4.83 -1.37 19.02
CA ALA A 93 -3.62 -0.67 19.49
C ALA A 93 -2.41 -1.60 19.39
N LEU A 94 -1.24 -1.04 19.06
CA LEU A 94 0.01 -1.78 18.82
C LEU A 94 0.23 -2.85 19.89
N THR A 95 0.00 -4.10 19.52
CA THR A 95 0.34 -5.26 20.34
C THR A 95 1.52 -5.93 19.69
N THR A 96 2.62 -6.01 20.43
CA THR A 96 3.85 -6.70 20.07
C THR A 96 3.55 -8.13 19.59
N ALA A 97 3.82 -8.43 18.33
CA ALA A 97 3.70 -9.78 17.78
C ALA A 97 4.96 -10.15 16.99
N THR A 98 5.75 -11.04 17.59
CA THR A 98 6.89 -11.71 16.95
C THR A 98 6.45 -12.47 15.71
N SER A 99 7.14 -12.27 14.58
CA SER A 99 6.92 -13.05 13.37
C SER A 99 7.69 -14.38 13.43
N PRO A 100 7.04 -15.55 13.32
CA PRO A 100 7.73 -16.81 13.02
C PRO A 100 7.97 -16.90 11.51
N ALA A 101 9.20 -17.23 11.12
CA ALA A 101 9.58 -17.32 9.71
C ALA A 101 8.91 -18.48 8.97
N ALA A 102 8.91 -18.35 7.63
CA ALA A 102 8.34 -19.27 6.65
C ALA A 102 8.66 -20.77 6.83
N SER A 103 7.78 -21.60 6.25
CA SER A 103 8.03 -23.02 5.92
C SER A 103 8.43 -23.16 4.45
#